data_AF-A0A355D8S3-F1
#
_entry.id   AF-A0A355D8S3-F1
#
_cell.length_a   1.000
_cell.length_b   1.000
_cell.length_c   1.000
_cell.angle_alpha   90.00
_cell.angle_beta   90.00
_cell.angle_gamma   90.00
#
_symmetry.space_group_name_H-M   'P 1'
#
loop_
_entity.id
_entity.type
_entity.pdbx_description
1 polymer ?
#
loop_
_entity_poly.entity_id
_entity_poly.type
_entity_poly.pdbx_seq_one_letter_code
_entity_poly.pdbx_strand_id
1 'polypeptide(L)'
;FHKDLKTLQLEKIHAYYYEHIPKSKKELNKNLNTIFVLTDKKTSSAAEFFVEHLKDFENIVVVGTNTHGTLESSNVELGYLPNSHIEFSYGNWLRLYDEKFFKEGEGIKPDIWVNGEDALELTLKLIENYNLK
;
A
#
# COMPACT_ATOMS: atom_id res chain seq x y z
N PHE A 1 5.95 18.44 -4.76
CA PHE A 1 5.44 18.40 -6.14
C PHE A 1 3.93 18.53 -6.10
N HIS A 2 3.37 19.73 -6.37
CA HIS A 2 1.93 19.83 -6.65
C HIS A 2 1.70 19.22 -8.04
N LYS A 3 1.26 17.95 -8.08
CA LYS A 3 0.99 17.25 -9.35
C LYS A 3 -0.34 17.77 -9.92
N ASP A 4 -0.29 18.82 -10.73
CA ASP A 4 -1.45 19.28 -11.50
C ASP A 4 -1.62 18.39 -12.74
N LEU A 5 -2.55 17.45 -12.65
CA LEU A 5 -2.84 16.43 -13.66
C LEU A 5 -3.21 17.01 -15.02
N LYS A 6 -3.65 18.28 -15.10
CA LYS A 6 -3.94 18.94 -16.38
C LYS A 6 -2.69 19.21 -17.22
N THR A 7 -1.51 19.26 -16.61
CA THR A 7 -0.25 19.51 -17.33
C THR A 7 0.35 18.25 -17.96
N LEU A 8 -0.11 17.06 -17.57
CA LEU A 8 0.29 15.79 -18.14
C LEU A 8 -0.76 15.39 -19.19
N GLN A 9 -0.49 15.63 -20.47
CA GLN A 9 -1.35 15.22 -21.60
C GLN A 9 -1.43 13.68 -21.69
N LEU A 10 -2.24 13.04 -20.85
CA LEU A 10 -2.31 11.58 -20.66
C LEU A 10 -3.51 10.93 -21.36
N GLU A 11 -4.10 11.57 -22.38
CA GLU A 11 -5.37 11.13 -23.01
C GLU A 11 -5.33 9.73 -23.67
N LYS A 12 -4.16 9.05 -23.73
CA LYS A 12 -4.02 7.65 -24.17
C LYS A 12 -3.58 6.65 -23.09
N ILE A 13 -3.43 7.06 -21.82
CA ILE A 13 -2.68 6.32 -20.78
C ILE A 13 -3.59 5.69 -19.70
N HIS A 14 -4.88 5.46 -19.97
CA HIS A 14 -5.75 4.83 -18.96
C HIS A 14 -5.31 3.41 -18.54
N ALA A 15 -4.48 2.71 -19.32
CA ALA A 15 -4.00 1.37 -18.97
C ALA A 15 -2.78 1.37 -18.01
N TYR A 16 -2.02 2.46 -17.95
CA TYR A 16 -0.76 2.56 -17.18
C TYR A 16 -0.81 3.61 -16.07
N TYR A 17 -1.98 4.23 -15.90
CA TYR A 17 -2.27 5.24 -14.90
C TYR A 17 -3.48 4.80 -14.07
N TYR A 18 -3.31 4.77 -12.75
CA TYR A 18 -4.41 4.48 -11.83
C TYR A 18 -4.34 5.42 -10.63
N GLU A 19 -5.47 6.01 -10.27
CA GLU A 19 -5.60 6.79 -9.04
C GLU A 19 -6.33 5.92 -8.00
N HIS A 20 -5.67 5.66 -6.87
CA HIS A 20 -6.31 4.95 -5.77
C HIS A 20 -7.27 5.88 -5.03
N ILE A 21 -8.56 5.56 -5.13
CA ILE A 21 -9.63 6.22 -4.39
C ILE A 21 -10.06 5.29 -3.27
N PRO A 22 -9.74 5.59 -1.99
CA PRO A 22 -10.18 4.78 -0.87
C PRO A 22 -11.71 4.72 -0.81
N LYS A 23 -12.27 3.54 -0.60
CA LYS A 23 -13.71 3.39 -0.37
C LYS A 23 -14.13 4.10 0.90
N SER A 24 -15.28 4.77 0.87
CA SER A 24 -15.91 5.26 2.09
C SER A 24 -16.40 4.11 2.95
N LYS A 25 -16.65 4.36 4.24
CA LYS A 25 -17.20 3.33 5.15
C LYS A 25 -18.50 2.68 4.65
N LYS A 26 -19.30 3.36 3.83
CA LYS A 26 -20.56 2.83 3.28
C LYS A 26 -20.36 1.90 2.08
N GLU A 27 -19.18 1.95 1.46
CA GLU A 27 -18.81 1.22 0.25
C GLU A 27 -17.95 -0.01 0.54
N LEU A 28 -17.51 -0.19 1.79
CA LEU A 28 -16.73 -1.34 2.20
C LEU A 28 -17.50 -2.64 2.00
N ASN A 29 -16.76 -3.67 1.58
CA ASN A 29 -17.26 -5.02 1.48
C ASN A 29 -17.50 -5.58 2.89
N LYS A 30 -18.66 -6.20 3.13
CA LYS A 30 -18.97 -6.78 4.43
C LYS A 30 -18.08 -7.99 4.72
N ASN A 31 -17.55 -8.04 5.92
CA ASN A 31 -16.79 -9.16 6.45
C ASN A 31 -17.20 -9.38 7.91
N LEU A 32 -17.64 -10.59 8.26
CA LEU A 32 -18.23 -10.86 9.58
C LEU A 32 -17.19 -11.02 10.68
N ASN A 33 -15.99 -11.47 10.34
CA ASN A 33 -14.93 -11.76 11.31
C ASN A 33 -13.93 -10.60 11.35
N THR A 34 -13.35 -10.34 12.52
CA THR A 34 -12.25 -9.37 12.59
C THR A 34 -10.97 -10.02 12.08
N ILE A 35 -10.32 -9.39 11.11
CA ILE A 35 -9.03 -9.84 10.58
C ILE A 35 -7.96 -8.86 11.00
N PHE A 36 -6.98 -9.35 11.76
CA PHE A 36 -5.78 -8.60 12.11
C PHE A 36 -4.69 -8.88 11.09
N VAL A 37 -4.09 -7.82 10.56
CA VAL A 37 -3.02 -7.88 9.57
C VAL A 37 -1.76 -7.32 10.19
N LEU A 38 -0.72 -8.14 10.31
CA LEU A 38 0.54 -7.72 10.90
C LEU A 38 1.47 -7.17 9.83
N THR A 39 1.98 -5.95 10.04
CA THR A 39 2.88 -5.30 9.09
C THR A 39 4.12 -4.74 9.76
N ASP A 40 5.20 -4.70 8.99
CA ASP A 40 6.45 -4.06 9.38
C ASP A 40 7.12 -3.39 8.18
N LYS A 41 8.30 -2.79 8.40
CA LYS A 41 9.03 -2.10 7.34
C LYS A 41 9.58 -3.01 6.23
N LYS A 42 9.49 -4.34 6.38
CA LYS A 42 9.84 -5.32 5.33
C LYS A 42 8.64 -5.70 4.47
N THR A 43 7.43 -5.37 4.90
CA THR A 43 6.19 -5.59 4.14
C THR A 43 6.23 -4.73 2.88
N SER A 44 6.49 -5.32 1.71
CA SER A 44 6.75 -4.62 0.44
C SER A 44 6.01 -5.26 -0.73
N SER A 45 5.83 -4.50 -1.82
CA SER A 45 5.33 -4.99 -3.11
C SER A 45 3.98 -5.71 -2.97
N ALA A 46 3.87 -6.99 -3.39
CA ALA A 46 2.64 -7.79 -3.32
C ALA A 46 1.99 -7.80 -1.92
N ALA A 47 2.78 -7.70 -0.86
CA ALA A 47 2.25 -7.63 0.50
C ALA A 47 1.55 -6.29 0.78
N GLU A 48 2.06 -5.19 0.22
CA GLU A 48 1.41 -3.88 0.34
C GLU A 48 0.13 -3.82 -0.50
N PHE A 49 0.12 -4.41 -1.70
CA PHE A 49 -1.11 -4.56 -2.50
C PHE A 49 -2.16 -5.41 -1.76
N PHE A 50 -1.74 -6.44 -1.03
CA PHE A 50 -2.63 -7.24 -0.21
C PHE A 50 -3.24 -6.43 0.94
N VAL A 51 -2.42 -5.66 1.67
CA VAL A 51 -2.90 -4.77 2.76
C VAL A 51 -3.86 -3.73 2.22
N GLU A 52 -3.54 -3.12 1.08
CA GLU A 52 -4.42 -2.19 0.39
C GLU A 52 -5.76 -2.84 0.05
N HIS A 53 -5.76 -4.02 -0.57
CA HIS A 53 -6.98 -4.71 -0.94
C HIS A 53 -7.83 -5.07 0.28
N LEU A 54 -7.21 -5.46 1.40
CA LEU A 54 -7.94 -5.73 2.63
C LEU A 54 -8.64 -4.47 3.16
N LYS A 55 -8.08 -3.26 2.99
CA LYS A 55 -8.73 -2.01 3.42
C LYS A 55 -10.08 -1.73 2.72
N ASP A 56 -10.43 -2.45 1.65
CA ASP A 56 -11.74 -2.42 1.03
C ASP A 56 -12.82 -3.22 1.76
N PHE A 57 -12.48 -3.89 2.88
CA PHE A 57 -13.39 -4.71 3.67
C PHE A 57 -13.62 -4.11 5.07
N GLU A 58 -14.79 -4.37 5.63
CA GLU A 58 -15.07 -4.10 7.04
C GLU A 58 -14.24 -5.01 7.97
N ASN A 59 -14.05 -4.59 9.22
CA ASN A 59 -13.41 -5.37 10.28
C ASN A 59 -11.97 -5.81 9.99
N ILE A 60 -11.23 -5.03 9.18
CA ILE A 60 -9.78 -5.18 9.02
C ILE A 60 -9.05 -4.22 9.97
N VAL A 61 -8.08 -4.75 10.71
CA VAL A 61 -7.23 -3.97 11.61
C VAL A 61 -5.76 -4.26 11.30
N VAL A 62 -5.03 -3.26 10.84
CA VAL A 62 -3.60 -3.36 10.57
C VAL A 62 -2.81 -3.00 11.83
N VAL A 63 -1.89 -3.88 12.24
CA VAL A 63 -1.13 -3.74 13.49
C VAL A 63 0.37 -3.87 13.20
N GLY A 64 1.19 -2.98 13.76
CA GLY A 64 2.64 -3.04 13.63
C GLY A 64 3.25 -1.67 13.33
N THR A 65 4.14 -1.63 12.34
CA THR A 65 4.72 -0.38 11.81
C THR A 65 4.30 -0.17 10.35
N ASN A 66 4.69 0.97 9.79
CA ASN A 66 4.49 1.21 8.36
C ASN A 66 5.08 0.10 7.49
N THR A 67 4.41 -0.14 6.36
CA THR A 67 4.99 -0.95 5.28
C THR A 67 6.19 -0.27 4.61
N HIS A 68 6.83 -0.94 3.66
CA HIS A 68 8.06 -0.49 3.05
C HIS A 68 7.90 0.80 2.22
N GLY A 69 6.80 0.94 1.48
CA GLY A 69 6.54 2.11 0.64
C GLY A 69 6.98 1.91 -0.80
N THR A 70 6.61 0.79 -1.43
CA THR A 70 6.99 0.45 -2.82
C THR A 70 5.78 0.02 -3.64
N LEU A 71 4.83 0.95 -3.85
CA LEU A 71 3.55 0.68 -4.53
C LEU A 71 3.24 1.63 -5.69
N GLU A 72 3.89 2.80 -5.80
CA GLU A 72 3.55 3.74 -6.87
C GLU A 72 4.02 3.27 -8.25
N SER A 73 5.00 2.38 -8.31
CA SER A 73 5.62 1.92 -9.56
C SER A 73 5.51 0.41 -9.76
N SER A 74 5.64 0.00 -11.02
CA SER A 74 5.61 -1.38 -11.48
C SER A 74 6.85 -2.20 -11.18
N ASN A 75 6.83 -3.45 -11.65
CA ASN A 75 8.04 -4.22 -11.93
C ASN A 75 9.04 -3.38 -12.71
N VAL A 76 10.31 -3.55 -12.36
CA VAL A 76 11.42 -2.82 -12.94
C VAL A 76 11.72 -3.35 -14.34
N GLU A 77 11.58 -2.49 -15.35
CA GLU A 77 12.10 -2.75 -16.69
C GLU A 77 13.56 -2.29 -16.76
N LEU A 78 14.40 -3.05 -17.47
CA LEU A 78 15.81 -2.73 -17.68
C LEU A 78 16.06 -2.27 -19.11
N GLY A 79 16.96 -1.31 -19.28
CA GLY A 79 17.36 -0.80 -20.58
C GLY A 79 18.82 -0.35 -20.59
N TYR A 80 19.36 -0.17 -21.81
CA TYR A 80 20.71 0.31 -22.02
C TYR A 80 20.70 1.50 -22.98
N LEU A 81 21.46 2.54 -22.66
CA LEU A 81 21.66 3.65 -23.60
C LEU A 81 22.47 3.17 -24.82
N PRO A 82 22.04 3.48 -26.06
CA PRO A 82 22.54 2.83 -27.26
C PRO A 82 24.02 3.09 -27.56
N ASN A 83 24.57 4.22 -27.10
CA ASN A 83 25.94 4.64 -27.41
C ASN A 83 26.91 4.55 -26.23
N SER A 84 26.41 4.66 -24.99
CA SER A 84 27.24 4.60 -23.78
C SER A 84 27.14 3.27 -23.05
N HIS A 85 26.16 2.42 -23.41
CA HIS A 85 25.84 1.16 -22.74
C HIS A 85 25.56 1.32 -21.23
N ILE A 86 25.21 2.53 -20.78
CA ILE A 86 24.79 2.75 -19.40
C ILE A 86 23.46 2.03 -19.19
N GLU A 87 23.43 1.15 -18.20
CA GLU A 87 22.22 0.48 -17.73
C GLU A 87 21.34 1.46 -16.96
N PHE A 88 20.04 1.41 -17.21
CA PHE A 88 19.05 2.15 -16.46
C PHE A 88 17.83 1.27 -16.22
N SER A 89 17.04 1.65 -15.23
CA SER A 89 15.82 0.94 -14.88
C SER A 89 14.67 1.91 -14.66
N TYR A 90 13.45 1.48 -14.99
CA TYR A 90 12.26 2.32 -14.89
C TYR A 90 11.00 1.47 -14.71
N GLY A 91 9.96 2.07 -14.14
CA GLY A 91 8.63 1.48 -14.09
C GLY A 91 7.83 1.75 -15.37
N ASN A 92 7.01 0.78 -15.76
CA ASN A 92 6.12 0.86 -16.93
C ASN A 92 4.67 1.26 -16.58
N TRP A 93 4.30 1.33 -15.30
CA TRP A 93 3.03 1.95 -14.84
C TRP A 93 3.24 2.80 -13.58
N LEU A 94 2.33 3.76 -13.39
CA LEU A 94 2.29 4.67 -12.25
C LEU A 94 0.93 4.62 -11.57
N ARG A 95 0.94 4.43 -10.24
CA ARG A 95 -0.22 4.55 -9.38
C ARG A 95 -0.07 5.74 -8.46
N LEU A 96 -1.08 6.61 -8.44
CA LEU A 96 -1.11 7.74 -7.52
C LEU A 96 -2.00 7.42 -6.34
N TYR A 97 -1.53 7.81 -5.16
CA TYR A 97 -2.21 7.60 -3.90
C TYR A 97 -2.51 8.94 -3.23
N ASP A 98 -3.61 9.00 -2.47
CA ASP A 98 -3.74 10.01 -1.41
C ASP A 98 -2.58 9.80 -0.42
N GLU A 99 -1.77 10.83 -0.19
CA GLU A 99 -0.63 10.79 0.73
C GLU A 99 -1.03 10.40 2.17
N LYS A 100 -2.32 10.55 2.52
CA LYS A 100 -2.86 10.08 3.81
C LYS A 100 -3.03 8.57 3.87
N PHE A 101 -3.21 7.92 2.71
CA PHE A 101 -3.34 6.47 2.61
C PHE A 101 -1.97 5.79 2.44
N PHE A 102 -1.21 6.21 1.44
CA PHE A 102 0.09 5.64 1.10
C PHE A 102 1.04 6.75 0.63
N LYS A 103 2.31 6.62 0.98
CA LYS A 103 3.37 7.48 0.46
C LYS A 103 4.61 6.64 0.17
N GLU A 104 5.16 6.79 -1.04
CA GLU A 104 6.36 6.06 -1.47
C GLU A 104 7.53 6.31 -0.49
N GLY A 105 8.30 5.26 -0.19
CA GLY A 105 9.35 5.23 0.85
C GLY A 105 8.83 5.22 2.29
N GLU A 106 7.59 5.63 2.55
CA GLU A 106 6.97 5.61 3.88
C GLU A 106 6.06 4.40 4.10
N GLY A 107 5.22 4.04 3.13
CA GLY A 107 4.29 2.91 3.20
C GLY A 107 2.88 3.26 3.65
N ILE A 108 2.05 2.21 3.80
CA ILE A 108 0.73 2.24 4.42
C ILE A 108 0.94 2.29 5.93
N LYS A 109 0.23 3.20 6.61
CA LYS A 109 0.26 3.33 8.07
C LYS A 109 -0.64 2.27 8.74
N PRO A 110 -0.21 1.66 9.85
CA PRO A 110 -1.05 0.74 10.60
C PRO A 110 -2.16 1.50 11.34
N ASP A 111 -3.24 0.79 11.70
CA ASP A 111 -4.29 1.31 12.56
C ASP A 111 -3.86 1.34 14.03
N ILE A 112 -3.07 0.34 14.44
CA ILE A 112 -2.49 0.22 15.78
C ILE A 112 -0.96 0.15 15.66
N TRP A 113 -0.30 1.15 16.23
CA TRP A 113 1.17 1.25 16.22
C TRP A 113 1.79 0.45 17.35
N VAL A 114 2.68 -0.47 17.00
CA VAL A 114 3.52 -1.26 17.91
C VAL A 114 4.86 -1.54 17.23
N ASN A 115 5.87 -1.99 17.96
CA ASN A 115 7.08 -2.48 17.31
C ASN A 115 6.73 -3.71 16.45
N GLY A 116 7.34 -3.84 15.28
CA GLY A 116 7.01 -4.93 14.35
C GLY A 116 7.25 -6.33 14.94
N GLU A 117 8.25 -6.46 15.81
CA GLU A 117 8.56 -7.71 16.53
C GLU A 117 7.52 -8.08 17.58
N ASP A 118 6.86 -7.09 18.19
CA ASP A 118 5.85 -7.28 19.23
C ASP A 118 4.43 -7.44 18.66
N ALA A 119 4.26 -7.22 17.35
CA ALA A 119 2.94 -7.09 16.72
C ALA A 119 2.06 -8.32 16.92
N LEU A 120 2.62 -9.52 16.81
CA LEU A 120 1.89 -10.76 17.02
C LEU A 120 1.45 -10.92 18.48
N GLU A 121 2.39 -10.80 19.42
CA GLU A 121 2.13 -11.01 20.84
C GLU A 121 1.08 -10.03 21.37
N LEU A 122 1.22 -8.75 21.04
CA LEU A 122 0.29 -7.71 21.48
C LEU A 122 -1.08 -7.86 20.83
N THR A 123 -1.15 -8.33 19.58
CA THR A 123 -2.43 -8.63 18.92
C THR A 123 -3.14 -9.80 19.61
N LEU A 124 -2.43 -10.87 19.95
CA LEU A 124 -3.01 -12.01 20.68
C LEU A 124 -3.53 -11.57 22.05
N LYS A 125 -2.74 -10.80 22.81
CA LYS A 125 -3.17 -10.22 24.09
C LYS A 125 -4.41 -9.33 23.95
N LEU A 126 -4.49 -8.55 22.88
CA LEU A 126 -5.68 -7.73 22.59
C LEU A 126 -6.91 -8.61 22.36
N ILE A 127 -6.79 -9.66 21.54
CA ILE A 127 -7.88 -10.59 21.25
C ILE A 127 -8.37 -11.28 22.53
N GLU A 128 -7.45 -11.79 23.36
CA GLU A 128 -7.76 -12.48 24.61
C GLU A 128 -8.42 -11.54 25.63
N ASN A 129 -7.84 -10.36 25.85
CA ASN A 129 -8.33 -9.42 26.88
C ASN A 129 -9.74 -8.88 26.58
N TYR A 130 -10.11 -8.79 25.30
CA TYR A 130 -11.42 -8.27 24.87
C TYR A 130 -12.37 -9.37 24.37
N ASN A 131 -11.98 -10.65 24.44
CA ASN A 131 -12.74 -11.78 23.90
C ASN A 131 -13.22 -11.54 22.47
N LEU A 132 -12.34 -10.99 21.62
CA LEU A 132 -12.64 -10.74 20.21
C LEU A 132 -12.77 -12.09 19.48
N LYS A 133 -13.78 -12.22 18.63
CA LYS A 133 -14.07 -13.44 17.86
C LYS A 133 -13.95 -13.19 16.37
#